data_AF-A0A6B3H8T8-F1
#
_entry.id   AF-A0A6B3H8T8-F1
#
_cell.length_a   1.000
_cell.length_b   1.000
_cell.length_c   1.000
_cell.angle_alpha   90.00
_cell.angle_beta   90.00
_cell.angle_gamma   90.00
#
_symmetry.space_group_name_H-M   'P 1'
#
loop_
_entity.id
_entity.type
_entity.pdbx_description
1 polymer ?
#
loop_
_entity_poly.entity_id
_entity_poly.type
_entity_poly.pdbx_seq_one_letter_code
_entity_poly.pdbx_strand_id
1 'polypeptide(L)'
;CLVNPRACHETELVLSPTRTRKRIAVVGAGPAGLACSVTAAERGHAVTLFDTADEIGGQLNVARRVPGKEEFNETLRYFRTRLAELDVELRLSTRADAGTLEGFDEIVLATGVEPRTPAIPGTDHPNVVSYLDVLRDGAPVGDRVAIVGAGGIGFDVAEFLTDGGDAASLDAETFFRQWGVDTSYAERGGLRAPERPRTPRTVHLVQR
;
A
#
# COMPACT_ATOMS: atom_id res chain seq x y z
N CYS A 1 -15.77 -3.47 3.55
CA CYS A 1 -14.72 -3.93 2.63
C CYS A 1 -13.58 -2.90 2.64
N LEU A 2 -12.31 -3.30 2.49
CA LEU A 2 -11.17 -2.37 2.54
C LEU A 2 -11.24 -1.28 1.46
N VAL A 3 -11.54 -1.68 0.22
CA VAL A 3 -11.60 -0.77 -0.94
C VAL A 3 -13.03 -0.28 -1.26
N ASN A 4 -14.04 -0.80 -0.57
CA ASN A 4 -15.43 -0.34 -0.68
C ASN A 4 -15.99 -0.07 0.73
N PRO A 5 -15.87 1.18 1.23
CA PRO A 5 -16.40 1.58 2.54
C PRO A 5 -17.93 1.45 2.64
N ARG A 6 -18.65 1.44 1.51
CA ARG A 6 -20.12 1.32 1.47
C ARG A 6 -20.62 -0.12 1.53
N ALA A 7 -19.75 -1.11 1.37
CA ALA A 7 -20.15 -2.51 1.46
C ALA A 7 -20.78 -2.78 2.84
N CYS A 8 -22.02 -3.29 2.83
CA CYS A 8 -22.89 -3.51 3.99
C CYS A 8 -23.36 -2.23 4.72
N HIS A 9 -23.19 -1.04 4.11
CA HIS A 9 -23.64 0.26 4.64
C HIS A 9 -24.35 1.08 3.55
N GLU A 10 -24.89 0.42 2.52
CA GLU A 10 -25.38 1.07 1.30
C GLU A 10 -26.55 2.02 1.57
N THR A 11 -27.36 1.73 2.59
CA THR A 11 -28.52 2.50 3.04
C THR A 11 -28.16 3.62 4.03
N GLU A 12 -27.00 3.54 4.69
CA GLU A 12 -26.57 4.51 5.70
C GLU A 12 -25.60 5.55 5.10
N LEU A 13 -24.67 5.09 4.26
CA LEU A 13 -23.67 5.91 3.58
C LEU A 13 -24.15 6.24 2.16
N VAL A 14 -25.11 7.16 2.08
CA VAL A 14 -25.69 7.64 0.82
C VAL A 14 -25.00 8.92 0.35
N LEU A 15 -24.16 8.81 -0.68
CA LEU A 15 -23.43 9.92 -1.26
C LEU A 15 -24.26 10.60 -2.36
N SER A 16 -25.24 11.41 -1.97
CA SER A 16 -26.04 12.20 -2.91
C SER A 16 -25.27 13.37 -3.55
N PRO A 17 -25.63 13.82 -4.76
CA PRO A 17 -25.04 15.01 -5.37
C PRO A 17 -25.09 16.23 -4.44
N THR A 18 -24.05 17.06 -4.46
CA THR A 18 -24.00 18.29 -3.67
C THR A 18 -24.99 19.32 -4.21
N ARG A 19 -25.59 20.09 -3.31
CA ARG A 19 -26.43 21.26 -3.65
C ARG A 19 -25.60 22.52 -3.88
N THR A 20 -24.38 22.57 -3.33
CA THR A 20 -23.46 23.70 -3.44
C THR A 20 -22.08 23.16 -3.77
N ARG A 21 -21.60 23.49 -4.97
CA ARG A 21 -20.25 23.13 -5.40
C ARG A 21 -19.23 23.93 -4.58
N LYS A 22 -18.18 23.25 -4.13
CA LYS A 22 -17.02 23.83 -3.42
C LYS A 22 -15.74 23.46 -4.15
N ARG A 23 -14.70 24.29 -4.01
CA ARG A 23 -13.31 24.00 -4.36
C ARG A 23 -12.63 23.35 -3.16
N ILE A 24 -12.23 22.10 -3.30
CA ILE A 24 -11.64 21.30 -2.23
C ILE A 24 -10.19 20.97 -2.59
N ALA A 25 -9.27 21.34 -1.72
CA ALA A 25 -7.89 20.87 -1.80
C ALA A 25 -7.73 19.61 -0.95
N VAL A 26 -7.16 18.55 -1.52
CA VAL A 26 -6.78 17.34 -0.79
C VAL A 26 -5.26 17.21 -0.82
N VAL A 27 -4.63 17.11 0.35
CA VAL A 27 -3.16 17.07 0.47
C VAL A 27 -2.70 15.66 0.84
N GLY A 28 -2.09 14.97 -0.11
CA GLY A 28 -1.61 13.59 -0.01
C GLY A 28 -2.46 12.62 -0.85
N ALA A 29 -1.88 12.09 -1.92
CA ALA A 29 -2.45 11.08 -2.81
C ALA A 29 -2.19 9.65 -2.33
N GLY A 30 -2.14 9.44 -1.00
CA GLY A 30 -2.30 8.12 -0.39
C GLY A 30 -3.76 7.66 -0.42
N PRO A 31 -4.07 6.42 0.04
CA PRO A 31 -5.42 5.84 -0.07
C PRO A 31 -6.52 6.72 0.54
N ALA A 32 -6.25 7.42 1.64
CA ALA A 32 -7.21 8.33 2.27
C ALA A 32 -7.56 9.52 1.35
N GLY A 33 -6.55 10.20 0.79
CA GLY A 33 -6.77 11.33 -0.10
C GLY A 33 -7.35 10.91 -1.46
N LEU A 34 -6.97 9.74 -1.97
CA LEU A 34 -7.55 9.16 -3.19
C LEU A 34 -9.04 8.88 -3.03
N ALA A 35 -9.44 8.20 -1.95
CA ALA A 35 -10.85 7.93 -1.66
C ALA A 35 -11.65 9.22 -1.46
N CYS A 36 -11.10 10.18 -0.69
CA CYS A 36 -11.73 11.48 -0.48
C CYS A 36 -11.93 12.24 -1.80
N SER A 37 -10.91 12.28 -2.65
CA SER A 37 -10.95 13.02 -3.92
C SER A 37 -11.99 12.45 -4.87
N VAL A 38 -12.00 11.12 -5.05
CA VAL A 38 -12.99 10.44 -5.89
C VAL A 38 -14.41 10.67 -5.36
N THR A 39 -14.64 10.45 -4.06
CA THR A 39 -15.96 10.64 -3.45
C THR A 39 -16.44 12.09 -3.52
N ALA A 40 -15.57 13.07 -3.27
CA ALA A 40 -15.93 14.48 -3.35
C ALA A 40 -16.25 14.90 -4.80
N ALA A 41 -15.47 14.43 -5.78
CA ALA A 41 -15.71 14.71 -7.19
C ALA A 41 -16.98 14.02 -7.71
N GLU A 42 -17.27 12.77 -7.32
CA GLU A 42 -18.53 12.08 -7.62
C GLU A 42 -19.76 12.83 -7.11
N ARG A 43 -19.63 13.52 -5.98
CA ARG A 43 -20.69 14.39 -5.44
C ARG A 43 -20.82 15.72 -6.19
N GLY A 44 -19.87 16.07 -7.06
CA GLY A 44 -19.90 17.28 -7.89
C GLY A 44 -19.03 18.45 -7.38
N HIS A 45 -18.13 18.22 -6.42
CA HIS A 45 -17.17 19.24 -6.00
C HIS A 45 -16.06 19.43 -7.05
N ALA A 46 -15.44 20.62 -7.08
CA ALA A 46 -14.18 20.81 -7.81
C ALA A 46 -13.04 20.40 -6.89
N VAL A 47 -12.27 19.39 -7.27
CA VAL A 47 -11.23 18.82 -6.41
C VAL A 47 -9.85 19.01 -7.06
N THR A 48 -8.90 19.52 -6.26
CA THR A 48 -7.48 19.51 -6.61
C THR A 48 -6.75 18.62 -5.60
N LEU A 49 -6.10 17.57 -6.09
CA LEU A 49 -5.35 16.61 -5.29
C LEU A 49 -3.85 16.86 -5.44
N PHE A 50 -3.17 17.12 -4.33
CA PHE A 50 -1.74 17.38 -4.27
C PHE A 50 -0.98 16.18 -3.73
N ASP A 51 0.19 15.89 -4.28
CA ASP A 51 1.18 15.00 -3.66
C ASP A 51 2.61 15.47 -4.00
N THR A 52 3.53 15.22 -3.07
CA THR A 52 4.96 15.46 -3.26
C THR A 52 5.63 14.43 -4.16
N ALA A 53 5.08 13.22 -4.25
CA ALA A 53 5.54 12.17 -5.15
C ALA A 53 5.09 12.44 -6.59
N ASP A 54 5.79 11.84 -7.55
CA ASP A 54 5.50 11.89 -8.97
C ASP A 54 4.44 10.87 -9.43
N GLU A 55 3.98 10.00 -8.52
CA GLU A 55 2.86 9.08 -8.71
C GLU A 55 1.92 9.07 -7.49
N ILE A 56 0.66 8.73 -7.73
CA ILE A 56 -0.31 8.46 -6.65
C ILE A 56 0.02 7.16 -5.92
N GLY A 57 -0.48 7.02 -4.69
CA GLY A 57 -0.55 5.74 -3.98
C GLY A 57 0.01 5.78 -2.56
N GLY A 58 0.93 6.70 -2.27
CA GLY A 58 1.57 6.80 -0.96
C GLY A 58 2.14 5.44 -0.50
N GLN A 59 1.77 4.99 0.70
CA GLN A 59 2.24 3.72 1.26
C GLN A 59 1.79 2.48 0.45
N LEU A 60 0.75 2.56 -0.40
CA LEU A 60 0.39 1.45 -1.29
C LEU A 60 1.48 1.17 -2.33
N ASN A 61 2.28 2.17 -2.72
CA ASN A 61 3.43 1.97 -3.62
C ASN A 61 4.56 1.17 -2.96
N VAL A 62 4.64 1.21 -1.62
CA VAL A 62 5.55 0.36 -0.85
C VAL A 62 4.94 -1.02 -0.67
N ALA A 63 3.66 -1.10 -0.29
CA ALA A 63 2.97 -2.36 -0.04
C ALA A 63 2.92 -3.29 -1.26
N ARG A 64 2.69 -2.73 -2.47
CA ARG A 64 2.62 -3.52 -3.72
C ARG A 64 3.94 -4.22 -4.11
N ARG A 65 5.05 -3.88 -3.45
CA ARG A 65 6.37 -4.47 -3.70
C ARG A 65 6.60 -5.74 -2.89
N VAL A 66 5.76 -6.01 -1.90
CA VAL A 66 5.83 -7.21 -1.08
C VAL A 66 5.25 -8.37 -1.90
N PRO A 67 5.97 -9.51 -2.03
CA PRO A 67 5.45 -10.70 -2.70
C PRO A 67 4.08 -11.12 -2.15
N GLY A 68 3.15 -11.43 -3.04
CA GLY A 68 1.75 -11.75 -2.68
C GLY A 68 0.84 -10.55 -2.46
N LYS A 69 1.33 -9.31 -2.63
CA LYS A 69 0.55 -8.07 -2.52
C LYS A 69 0.49 -7.26 -3.81
N GLU A 70 0.77 -7.91 -4.93
CA GLU A 70 0.78 -7.30 -6.27
C GLU A 70 -0.60 -6.73 -6.64
N GLU A 71 -1.68 -7.27 -6.08
CA GLU A 71 -3.07 -6.83 -6.30
C GLU A 71 -3.31 -5.37 -5.89
N PHE A 72 -2.44 -4.76 -5.07
CA PHE A 72 -2.50 -3.31 -4.82
C PHE A 72 -2.28 -2.47 -6.08
N ASN A 73 -1.66 -3.03 -7.13
CA ASN A 73 -1.62 -2.40 -8.45
C ASN A 73 -3.02 -2.13 -8.99
N GLU A 74 -3.98 -3.03 -8.76
CA GLU A 74 -5.36 -2.86 -9.24
C GLU A 74 -6.11 -1.76 -8.49
N THR A 75 -5.84 -1.62 -7.19
CA THR A 75 -6.39 -0.50 -6.41
C THR A 75 -5.87 0.85 -6.93
N LEU A 76 -4.57 0.93 -7.24
CA LEU A 76 -3.97 2.14 -7.80
C LEU A 76 -4.45 2.41 -9.23
N ARG A 77 -4.62 1.36 -10.05
CA ARG A 77 -5.21 1.46 -11.39
C ARG A 77 -6.64 2.01 -11.31
N TYR A 78 -7.47 1.47 -10.42
CA TYR A 78 -8.82 1.97 -10.17
C TYR A 78 -8.81 3.47 -9.85
N PHE A 79 -8.03 3.90 -8.86
CA PHE A 79 -8.01 5.32 -8.49
C PHE A 79 -7.48 6.21 -9.62
N ARG A 80 -6.44 5.78 -10.34
CA ARG A 80 -5.93 6.53 -11.50
C ARG A 80 -7.01 6.74 -12.56
N THR A 81 -7.78 5.70 -12.87
CA THR A 81 -8.91 5.78 -13.81
C THR A 81 -10.01 6.70 -13.28
N ARG A 82 -10.44 6.55 -12.02
CA ARG A 82 -11.52 7.36 -11.44
C ARG A 82 -11.17 8.84 -11.35
N LEU A 83 -9.93 9.18 -10.97
CA LEU A 83 -9.50 10.58 -10.94
C LEU A 83 -9.58 11.22 -12.32
N ALA A 84 -9.20 10.50 -13.37
CA ALA A 84 -9.29 10.97 -14.75
C ALA A 84 -10.75 11.10 -15.23
N GLU A 85 -11.60 10.10 -14.97
CA GLU A 85 -13.02 10.13 -15.35
C GLU A 85 -13.82 11.25 -14.67
N LEU A 86 -13.36 11.70 -13.49
CA LEU A 86 -14.03 12.71 -12.68
C LEU A 86 -13.38 14.10 -12.81
N ASP A 87 -12.44 14.27 -13.74
CA ASP A 87 -11.69 15.52 -13.97
C ASP A 87 -11.10 16.12 -12.68
N VAL A 88 -10.57 15.26 -11.80
CA VAL A 88 -9.84 15.73 -10.61
C VAL A 88 -8.53 16.34 -11.06
N GLU A 89 -8.28 17.59 -10.66
CA GLU A 89 -7.01 18.26 -10.96
C GLU A 89 -5.91 17.63 -10.11
N LEU A 90 -5.01 16.89 -10.75
CA LEU A 90 -3.94 16.17 -10.07
C LEU A 90 -2.63 16.97 -10.16
N ARG A 91 -2.10 17.38 -9.01
CA ARG A 91 -0.83 18.11 -8.86
C ARG A 91 0.20 17.26 -8.13
N LEU A 92 0.85 16.38 -8.89
CA LEU A 92 1.98 15.58 -8.43
C LEU A 92 3.27 16.41 -8.41
N SER A 93 4.32 15.88 -7.76
CA SER A 93 5.60 16.56 -7.57
C SER A 93 5.44 17.97 -6.98
N THR A 94 4.38 18.19 -6.19
CA THR A 94 3.96 19.50 -5.69
C THR A 94 3.72 19.42 -4.20
N ARG A 95 4.60 20.04 -3.41
CA ARG A 95 4.39 20.22 -1.98
C ARG A 95 3.37 21.34 -1.77
N ALA A 96 2.21 21.02 -1.20
CA ALA A 96 1.26 22.03 -0.77
C ALA A 96 1.75 22.71 0.51
N ASP A 97 1.69 24.04 0.53
CA ASP A 97 1.90 24.89 1.70
C ASP A 97 0.69 25.81 1.91
N ALA A 98 0.72 26.63 2.97
CA ALA A 98 -0.40 27.52 3.29
C ALA A 98 -0.79 28.43 2.11
N GLY A 99 0.19 28.96 1.37
CA GLY A 99 -0.06 29.84 0.23
C GLY A 99 -0.68 29.10 -0.95
N THR A 100 -0.20 27.89 -1.24
CA THR A 100 -0.75 27.03 -2.31
C THR A 100 -2.20 26.65 -2.06
N LEU A 101 -2.60 26.59 -0.78
CA LEU A 101 -3.93 26.22 -0.34
C LEU A 101 -4.88 27.43 -0.19
N GLU A 102 -4.40 28.65 -0.44
CA GLU A 102 -5.24 29.84 -0.41
C GLU A 102 -6.36 29.77 -1.46
N GLY A 103 -7.56 30.21 -1.08
CA GLY A 103 -8.72 30.30 -1.95
C GLY A 103 -9.51 29.00 -2.12
N PHE A 104 -9.05 27.85 -1.62
CA PHE A 104 -9.93 26.69 -1.50
C PHE A 104 -10.99 26.93 -0.41
N ASP A 105 -12.19 26.41 -0.63
CA ASP A 105 -13.29 26.55 0.34
C ASP A 105 -13.09 25.57 1.52
N GLU A 106 -12.49 24.42 1.25
CA GLU A 106 -12.19 23.37 2.23
C GLU A 106 -10.85 22.72 1.91
N ILE A 107 -10.13 22.31 2.96
CA ILE A 107 -8.84 21.65 2.88
C ILE A 107 -8.91 20.33 3.65
N VAL A 108 -8.53 19.23 3.00
CA VAL A 108 -8.44 17.90 3.60
C VAL A 108 -6.98 17.47 3.67
N LEU A 109 -6.47 17.29 4.89
CA LEU A 109 -5.11 16.80 5.12
C LEU A 109 -5.11 15.26 5.18
N ALA A 110 -4.42 14.65 4.23
CA ALA A 110 -4.26 13.20 4.08
C ALA A 110 -2.77 12.84 3.91
N THR A 111 -1.89 13.52 4.65
CA THR A 111 -0.43 13.55 4.46
C THR A 111 0.32 12.28 4.87
N GLY A 112 -0.38 11.23 5.31
CA GLY A 112 0.22 9.95 5.68
C GLY A 112 0.91 9.97 7.04
N VAL A 113 2.03 9.24 7.14
CA VAL A 113 2.74 8.96 8.39
C VAL A 113 4.25 9.00 8.17
N GLU A 114 4.99 9.27 9.24
CA GLU A 114 6.45 9.14 9.29
C GLU A 114 6.84 7.89 10.11
N PRO A 115 7.84 7.10 9.66
CA PRO A 115 8.34 5.98 10.45
C PRO A 115 8.83 6.41 11.83
N ARG A 116 8.49 5.63 12.86
CA ARG A 116 8.97 5.86 14.21
C ARG A 116 10.39 5.32 14.39
N THR A 117 11.32 6.18 14.84
CA THR A 117 12.63 5.73 15.34
C THR A 117 12.50 5.29 16.80
N PRO A 118 12.78 4.01 17.14
CA PRO A 118 12.69 3.54 18.52
C PRO A 118 13.84 4.12 19.35
N ALA A 119 13.58 4.43 20.63
CA ALA A 119 14.62 4.85 21.58
C ALA A 119 15.42 3.63 22.07
N ILE A 120 16.28 3.09 21.20
CA ILE A 120 17.20 1.98 21.49
C ILE A 120 18.62 2.52 21.33
N PRO A 121 19.52 2.34 22.32
CA PRO A 121 20.92 2.72 22.15
C PRO A 121 21.54 2.05 20.91
N GLY A 122 22.18 2.85 20.05
CA GLY A 122 22.82 2.37 18.81
C GLY A 122 21.91 2.36 17.57
N THR A 123 20.77 3.06 17.57
CA THR A 123 19.89 3.18 16.38
C THR A 123 20.50 3.93 15.20
N ASP A 124 21.60 4.64 15.44
CA ASP A 124 22.42 5.32 14.42
C ASP A 124 23.51 4.41 13.83
N HIS A 125 23.63 3.16 14.29
CA HIS A 125 24.60 2.22 13.77
C HIS A 125 24.36 1.95 12.26
N PRO A 126 25.39 1.86 11.40
CA PRO A 126 25.24 1.70 9.94
C PRO A 126 24.44 0.46 9.45
N ASN A 127 24.20 -0.51 10.34
CA ASN A 127 23.41 -1.70 10.05
C ASN A 127 21.91 -1.51 10.32
N VAL A 128 21.52 -0.38 10.91
CA VAL A 128 20.14 -0.05 11.20
C VAL A 128 19.56 0.66 9.98
N VAL A 129 18.64 0.00 9.31
CA VAL A 129 17.90 0.52 8.18
C VAL A 129 16.41 0.45 8.47
N SER A 130 15.64 1.42 8.00
CA SER A 130 14.19 1.44 8.12
C SER A 130 13.53 0.51 7.09
N TYR A 131 12.25 0.19 7.31
CA TYR A 131 11.48 -0.58 6.33
C TYR A 131 11.36 0.15 4.98
N LEU A 132 11.40 1.50 4.97
CA LEU A 132 11.38 2.26 3.72
C LEU A 132 12.71 2.15 2.99
N ASP A 133 13.83 2.21 3.71
CA ASP A 133 15.16 2.03 3.09
C ASP A 133 15.22 0.67 2.38
N VAL A 134 14.65 -0.38 2.99
CA VAL A 134 14.61 -1.73 2.40
C VAL A 134 13.57 -1.83 1.27
N LEU A 135 12.29 -1.58 1.57
CA LEU A 135 11.19 -1.86 0.63
C LEU A 135 11.04 -0.81 -0.46
N ARG A 136 11.40 0.46 -0.22
CA ARG A 136 11.30 1.55 -1.21
C ARG A 136 12.64 1.82 -1.86
N ASP A 137 13.71 1.97 -1.08
CA ASP A 137 14.98 2.48 -1.61
C ASP A 137 15.96 1.37 -2.01
N GLY A 138 15.67 0.12 -1.67
CA GLY A 138 16.48 -1.04 -2.06
C GLY A 138 17.83 -1.12 -1.35
N ALA A 139 17.90 -0.67 -0.10
CA ALA A 139 19.09 -0.75 0.72
C ALA A 139 19.63 -2.20 0.78
N PRO A 140 20.97 -2.41 0.73
CA PRO A 140 21.54 -3.74 0.78
C PRO A 140 21.31 -4.41 2.13
N VAL A 141 20.85 -5.67 2.12
CA VAL A 141 20.57 -6.47 3.32
C VAL A 141 21.30 -7.81 3.23
N GLY A 142 22.12 -8.10 4.25
CA GLY A 142 22.92 -9.33 4.35
C GLY A 142 22.13 -10.58 4.73
N ASP A 143 22.83 -11.68 4.95
CA ASP A 143 22.22 -13.02 5.11
C ASP A 143 21.48 -13.24 6.44
N ARG A 144 21.82 -12.47 7.47
CA ARG A 144 21.24 -12.57 8.83
C ARG A 144 20.65 -11.24 9.23
N VAL A 145 19.34 -11.22 9.49
CA VAL A 145 18.57 -10.00 9.73
C VAL A 145 17.81 -10.12 11.03
N ALA A 146 17.83 -9.06 11.84
CA ALA A 146 16.93 -8.90 12.98
C ALA A 146 15.92 -7.79 12.65
N ILE A 147 14.63 -8.12 12.63
CA ILE A 147 13.54 -7.16 12.42
C ILE A 147 12.98 -6.78 13.80
N VAL A 148 13.09 -5.50 14.14
CA VAL A 148 12.55 -4.97 15.40
C VAL A 148 11.13 -4.44 15.17
N GLY A 149 10.14 -5.20 15.63
CA GLY A 149 8.72 -4.93 15.44
C GLY A 149 8.03 -6.00 14.59
N ALA A 150 7.22 -6.85 15.22
CA ALA A 150 6.54 -7.99 14.60
C ALA A 150 5.08 -7.71 14.19
N GLY A 151 4.74 -6.45 13.88
CA GLY A 151 3.44 -6.07 13.32
C GLY A 151 3.34 -6.36 11.82
N GLY A 152 2.25 -5.95 11.17
CA GLY A 152 2.00 -6.21 9.74
C GLY A 152 3.17 -5.83 8.82
N ILE A 153 3.74 -4.62 8.98
CA ILE A 153 4.91 -4.18 8.19
C ILE A 153 6.15 -5.04 8.49
N GLY A 154 6.33 -5.51 9.73
CA GLY A 154 7.46 -6.38 10.07
C GLY A 154 7.39 -7.73 9.36
N PHE A 155 6.19 -8.30 9.25
CA PHE A 155 5.94 -9.50 8.44
C PHE A 155 6.11 -9.24 6.94
N ASP A 156 5.67 -8.09 6.44
CA ASP A 156 5.87 -7.70 5.04
C ASP A 156 7.36 -7.59 4.66
N VAL A 157 8.17 -6.99 5.55
CA VAL A 157 9.62 -6.93 5.38
C VAL A 157 10.24 -8.32 5.46
N ALA A 158 9.78 -9.16 6.40
CA ALA A 158 10.26 -10.53 6.51
C ALA A 158 9.98 -11.31 5.22
N GLU A 159 8.75 -11.28 4.72
CA GLU A 159 8.33 -11.92 3.47
C GLU A 159 9.20 -11.44 2.31
N PHE A 160 9.32 -10.13 2.13
CA PHE A 160 10.16 -9.54 1.08
C PHE A 160 11.62 -10.00 1.15
N LEU A 161 12.19 -10.14 2.35
CA LEU A 161 13.59 -10.55 2.54
C LEU A 161 13.80 -12.07 2.41
N THR A 162 12.76 -12.87 2.62
CA THR A 162 12.81 -14.35 2.57
C THR A 162 12.21 -14.95 1.31
N ASP A 163 11.62 -14.14 0.44
CA ASP A 163 11.06 -14.60 -0.84
C ASP A 163 12.13 -15.27 -1.71
N GLY A 164 11.77 -16.43 -2.27
CA GLY A 164 12.63 -17.23 -3.13
C GLY A 164 12.65 -16.74 -4.59
N GLY A 165 11.75 -15.84 -4.96
CA GLY A 165 11.66 -15.25 -6.30
C GLY A 165 10.98 -16.14 -7.34
N ASP A 166 10.30 -17.21 -6.93
CA ASP A 166 9.58 -18.12 -7.83
C ASP A 166 8.12 -17.68 -8.10
N ALA A 167 7.72 -16.53 -7.56
CA ALA A 167 6.47 -15.83 -7.89
C ALA A 167 5.20 -16.68 -7.71
N ALA A 168 5.12 -17.44 -6.62
CA ALA A 168 3.98 -18.31 -6.31
C ALA A 168 2.62 -17.59 -6.25
N SER A 169 2.60 -16.28 -5.97
CA SER A 169 1.40 -15.44 -6.01
C SER A 169 0.87 -15.20 -7.42
N LEU A 170 1.71 -15.33 -8.44
CA LEU A 170 1.41 -14.98 -9.83
C LEU A 170 1.32 -16.22 -10.75
N ASP A 171 1.81 -17.38 -10.30
CA ASP A 171 1.80 -18.62 -11.05
C ASP A 171 1.10 -19.75 -10.27
N ALA A 172 -0.03 -20.21 -10.81
CA ALA A 172 -0.84 -21.25 -10.19
C ALA A 172 -0.11 -22.59 -10.07
N GLU A 173 0.73 -22.95 -11.04
CA GLU A 173 1.48 -24.22 -10.99
C GLU A 173 2.51 -24.20 -9.86
N THR A 174 3.25 -23.10 -9.72
CA THR A 174 4.19 -22.88 -8.62
C THR A 174 3.48 -22.86 -7.28
N PHE A 175 2.33 -22.19 -7.17
CA PHE A 175 1.49 -22.26 -5.99
C PHE A 175 1.12 -23.70 -5.63
N PHE A 176 0.58 -24.47 -6.58
CA PHE A 176 0.17 -25.85 -6.33
C PHE A 176 1.34 -26.76 -5.95
N ARG A 177 2.52 -26.56 -6.52
CA ARG A 177 3.74 -27.28 -6.14
C ARG A 177 4.18 -26.95 -4.71
N GLN A 178 4.24 -25.67 -4.36
CA GLN A 178 4.66 -25.25 -3.02
C GLN A 178 3.71 -25.68 -1.91
N TRP A 179 2.41 -25.64 -2.20
CA TRP A 179 1.35 -25.96 -1.24
C TRP A 179 0.93 -27.43 -1.26
N GLY A 180 1.52 -28.24 -2.14
CA GLY A 180 1.19 -29.67 -2.22
C GLY A 180 -0.23 -29.92 -2.72
N VAL A 181 -0.74 -29.08 -3.61
CA VAL A 181 -2.02 -29.32 -4.28
C VAL A 181 -1.80 -30.29 -5.44
N ASP A 182 -2.57 -31.37 -5.45
CA ASP A 182 -2.65 -32.33 -6.53
C ASP A 182 -3.91 -32.05 -7.37
N THR A 183 -3.71 -31.48 -8.55
CA THR A 183 -4.78 -31.14 -9.49
C THR A 183 -5.34 -32.36 -10.23
N SER A 184 -4.73 -33.54 -10.09
CA SER A 184 -5.25 -34.81 -10.61
C SER A 184 -6.22 -35.49 -9.66
N TYR A 185 -6.28 -35.04 -8.40
CA TYR A 185 -7.12 -35.62 -7.35
C TYR A 185 -6.88 -37.12 -7.13
N ALA A 186 -5.63 -37.57 -7.28
CA ALA A 186 -5.26 -38.97 -7.13
C ALA A 186 -5.37 -39.44 -5.67
N GLU A 187 -5.13 -38.53 -4.72
CA GLU A 187 -5.18 -38.79 -3.28
C GLU A 187 -6.35 -38.07 -2.60
N ARG A 188 -6.73 -38.56 -1.41
CA ARG A 188 -7.82 -37.97 -0.61
C ARG A 188 -7.55 -36.49 -0.36
N GLY A 189 -8.48 -35.65 -0.80
CA GLY A 189 -8.41 -34.20 -0.60
C GLY A 189 -7.55 -33.47 -1.63
N GLY A 190 -7.04 -34.16 -2.67
CA GLY A 190 -6.23 -33.53 -3.72
C GLY A 190 -4.91 -32.99 -3.18
N LEU A 191 -4.23 -33.77 -2.33
CA LEU A 191 -2.99 -33.37 -1.66
C LEU A 191 -1.81 -34.27 -2.05
N ARG A 192 -0.64 -33.66 -2.18
CA ARG A 192 0.67 -34.28 -2.34
C ARG A 192 1.69 -33.61 -1.41
N ALA A 193 2.91 -34.13 -1.36
CA ALA A 193 3.98 -33.50 -0.56
C ALA A 193 4.29 -32.08 -1.08
N PRO A 194 4.33 -31.05 -0.22
CA PRO A 194 4.68 -29.69 -0.63
C PRO A 194 6.19 -29.54 -0.89
N GLU A 195 6.54 -28.74 -1.90
CA GLU A 195 7.93 -28.40 -2.21
C GLU A 195 8.24 -26.94 -1.82
N ARG A 196 8.90 -26.73 -0.68
CA ARG A 196 9.18 -25.37 -0.18
C ARG A 196 10.44 -24.78 -0.84
N PRO A 197 10.40 -23.52 -1.31
CA PRO A 197 11.59 -22.87 -1.82
C PRO A 197 12.61 -22.66 -0.70
N ARG A 198 13.89 -22.61 -1.07
CA ARG A 198 14.96 -22.26 -0.13
C ARG A 198 14.90 -20.77 0.16
N THR A 199 14.82 -20.40 1.44
CA THR A 199 14.89 -18.99 1.84
C THR A 199 16.30 -18.43 1.61
N PRO A 200 16.46 -17.22 1.05
CA PRO A 200 17.76 -16.62 0.78
C PRO A 200 18.45 -16.09 2.04
N ARG A 201 17.69 -15.86 3.13
CA ARG A 201 18.16 -15.23 4.37
C ARG A 201 17.59 -15.90 5.60
N THR A 202 18.28 -15.70 6.72
CA THR A 202 17.78 -16.00 8.06
C THR A 202 17.26 -14.72 8.70
N VAL A 203 15.97 -14.69 9.02
CA VAL A 203 15.31 -13.51 9.61
C VAL A 203 14.82 -13.85 11.01
N HIS A 204 15.17 -13.01 11.98
CA HIS A 204 14.65 -13.06 13.34
C HIS A 204 13.68 -11.90 13.56
N LEU A 205 12.40 -12.20 13.78
CA LEU A 205 11.42 -11.19 14.19
C LEU A 205 11.46 -11.03 15.71
N VAL A 206 11.65 -9.79 16.15
CA VAL A 206 11.69 -9.44 17.57
C VAL A 206 10.43 -8.64 17.89
N GLN A 207 9.56 -9.24 18.70
CA GLN A 207 8.43 -8.53 19.29
C GLN A 207 8.92 -7.69 20.47
N ARG A 208 8.51 -6.43 20.50
CA ARG A 208 8.74 -5.52 21.62
C ARG A 208 7.42 -5.24 22.32
#